data_AF-A0A8T6WNY1-F1
#
_entry.id   AF-A0A8T6WNY1-F1
#
_cell.length_a   1.000
_cell.length_b   1.000
_cell.length_c   1.000
_cell.angle_alpha   90.00
_cell.angle_beta   90.00
_cell.angle_gamma   90.00
#
_symmetry.space_group_name_H-M   'P 1'
#
loop_
_entity.id
_entity.type
_entity.pdbx_description
1 polymer ?
#
loop_
_entity_poly.entity_id
_entity_poly.type
_entity_poly.pdbx_seq_one_letter_code
_entity_poly.pdbx_strand_id
1 'polypeptide(L)'
;MVASPLKTWSMIGKPSKTGKRFKLTLGLFQCPKCEKRFRAVLGKERITVKRGIEEIKRIETGLMQTLRKLREKIQKLENEKAELMAEIEELRKAGEKKAGALEKEVTTLRKEVKSLKKLLESS
;
A
#
# COMPACT_ATOMS: atom_id res chain seq x y z
N MET A 1 11.37 18.86 60.09
CA MET A 1 10.95 19.34 58.75
C MET A 1 11.94 18.83 57.72
N VAL A 2 11.50 18.08 56.72
CA VAL A 2 12.38 17.63 55.63
C VAL A 2 12.57 18.81 54.68
N ALA A 3 13.81 19.27 54.53
CA ALA A 3 14.17 20.39 53.67
C ALA A 3 13.80 20.11 52.20
N SER A 4 13.54 21.16 51.42
CA SER A 4 13.36 21.05 49.97
C SER A 4 14.60 20.39 49.33
N PRO A 5 14.41 19.57 48.27
CA PRO A 5 15.52 18.88 47.63
C PRO A 5 16.53 19.86 47.02
N LEU A 6 17.82 19.60 47.19
CA LEU A 6 18.92 20.36 46.57
C LEU A 6 18.93 20.22 45.05
N LYS A 7 18.52 19.05 44.56
CA LYS A 7 18.45 18.75 43.13
C LYS A 7 17.36 17.72 42.88
N THR A 8 16.63 17.91 41.79
CA THR A 8 15.64 16.96 41.29
C THR A 8 15.99 16.55 39.87
N TRP A 9 15.85 15.27 39.53
CA TRP A 9 15.98 14.79 38.16
C TRP A 9 15.07 13.59 37.92
N SER A 10 14.76 13.32 36.65
CA SER A 10 13.99 12.15 36.23
C SER A 10 14.90 11.12 35.56
N MET A 11 14.60 9.84 35.79
CA MET A 11 15.24 8.72 35.09
C MET A 11 14.23 7.61 34.82
N ILE A 12 14.47 6.82 33.77
CA ILE A 12 13.67 5.62 33.49
C ILE A 12 14.20 4.50 34.40
N GLY A 13 13.34 4.03 35.30
CA GLY A 13 13.67 2.93 36.21
C GLY A 13 13.76 1.58 35.51
N LYS A 14 14.39 0.60 36.17
CA LYS A 14 14.42 -0.80 35.70
C LYS A 14 13.00 -1.33 35.49
N PRO A 15 12.79 -2.24 34.52
CA PRO A 15 11.51 -2.92 34.36
C PRO A 15 11.12 -3.63 35.67
N SER A 16 9.85 -3.52 36.06
CA SER A 16 9.30 -4.31 37.16
C SER A 16 9.23 -5.80 36.78
N LYS A 17 8.94 -6.68 37.77
CA LYS A 17 8.68 -8.13 37.53
C LYS A 17 7.58 -8.39 36.48
N THR A 18 6.73 -7.40 36.17
CA THR A 18 5.66 -7.46 35.15
C THR A 18 6.02 -6.74 33.84
N GLY A 19 7.30 -6.41 33.62
CA GLY A 19 7.80 -5.72 32.42
C GLY A 19 7.47 -4.22 32.33
N LYS A 20 6.63 -3.68 33.24
CA LYS A 20 6.25 -2.27 33.26
C LYS A 20 7.44 -1.38 33.61
N ARG A 21 7.63 -0.29 32.85
CA ARG A 21 8.62 0.76 33.11
C ARG A 21 7.98 1.96 33.79
N PHE A 22 8.76 2.62 34.64
CA PHE A 22 8.33 3.80 35.39
C PHE A 22 9.34 4.93 35.20
N LYS A 23 8.87 6.15 35.03
CA LYS A 23 9.66 7.37 35.17
C LYS A 23 9.75 7.68 36.67
N LEU A 24 10.96 7.59 37.21
CA LEU A 24 11.25 7.90 38.61
C LEU A 24 11.78 9.31 38.69
N THR A 25 11.23 10.10 39.61
CA THR A 25 11.76 11.42 39.96
C THR A 25 12.49 11.28 41.28
N LEU A 26 13.80 11.55 41.27
CA LEU A 26 14.67 11.48 42.43
C LEU A 26 14.99 12.88 42.92
N GLY A 27 15.00 13.06 44.25
CA GLY A 27 15.49 14.24 44.94
C GLY A 27 16.75 13.93 45.72
N LEU A 28 17.74 14.81 45.66
CA LEU A 28 18.91 14.80 46.53
C LEU A 28 18.65 15.72 47.73
N PHE A 29 18.79 15.20 48.93
CA PHE A 29 18.58 15.91 50.19
C PHE A 29 19.87 15.94 50.99
N GLN A 30 19.96 16.89 51.92
CA GLN A 30 21.05 16.98 52.88
C GLN A 30 20.44 17.01 54.28
N CYS A 31 20.96 16.17 55.18
CA CYS A 31 20.53 16.16 56.56
C CYS A 31 21.07 17.42 57.26
N PRO A 32 20.21 18.26 57.89
CA PRO A 32 20.68 19.46 58.58
C PRO A 32 21.47 19.17 59.86
N LYS A 33 21.36 17.95 60.42
CA LYS A 33 22.03 17.57 61.67
C LYS A 33 23.42 16.95 61.48
N CYS A 34 23.67 16.28 60.35
CA CYS A 34 24.92 15.53 60.13
C CYS A 34 25.51 15.74 58.72
N GLU A 35 24.95 16.66 57.95
CA GLU A 35 25.38 17.09 56.60
C GLU A 35 25.47 16.00 55.52
N LYS A 36 25.13 14.75 55.85
CA LYS A 36 25.10 13.65 54.89
C LYS A 36 24.05 13.88 53.82
N ARG A 37 24.44 13.64 52.57
CA ARG A 37 23.54 13.69 51.41
C ARG A 37 22.90 12.33 51.17
N PHE A 38 21.60 12.32 50.91
CA PHE A 38 20.86 11.11 50.58
C PHE A 38 19.89 11.35 49.44
N ARG A 39 19.52 10.28 48.73
CA ARG A 39 18.55 10.33 47.64
C ARG A 39 17.23 9.76 48.10
N ALA A 40 16.14 10.39 47.74
CA ALA A 40 14.79 9.88 47.97
C ALA A 40 13.97 9.94 46.67
N VAL A 41 13.05 8.98 46.50
CA VAL A 41 12.10 8.98 45.38
C VAL A 41 10.97 9.96 45.72
N LEU A 42 10.79 10.96 44.87
CA LEU A 42 9.74 11.98 45.00
C LEU A 42 8.51 11.65 44.18
N GLY A 43 8.68 10.91 43.09
CA GLY A 43 7.59 10.55 42.20
C GLY A 43 7.87 9.27 41.42
N LYS A 44 6.82 8.52 41.15
CA LYS A 44 6.85 7.30 40.34
C LYS A 44 5.67 7.31 39.38
N GLU A 45 5.95 7.58 38.12
CA GLU A 45 4.95 7.64 37.06
C GLU A 45 5.06 6.42 36.14
N ARG A 46 3.94 5.79 35.81
CA ARG A 46 3.94 4.62 34.91
C ARG A 46 3.99 5.08 33.47
N ILE A 47 4.94 4.55 32.70
CA ILE A 47 4.98 4.78 31.25
C ILE A 47 3.95 3.86 30.60
N THR A 48 3.04 4.42 29.81
CA THR A 48 2.05 3.65 29.04
C THR A 48 2.19 3.93 27.56
N VAL A 49 2.20 2.88 26.74
CA VAL A 49 2.28 2.94 25.27
C VAL A 49 0.92 2.71 24.62
N LYS A 50 -0.17 2.76 25.40
CA LYS A 50 -1.54 2.45 24.96
C LYS A 50 -1.96 3.25 23.73
N ARG A 51 -1.68 4.56 23.74
CA ARG A 51 -1.99 5.46 22.61
C ARG A 51 -1.32 4.99 21.32
N GLY A 52 -0.02 4.68 21.36
CA GLY A 52 0.71 4.19 20.19
C GLY A 52 0.18 2.85 19.68
N ILE A 53 -0.24 1.94 20.58
CA ILE A 53 -0.88 0.68 20.20
C ILE A 53 -2.21 0.92 19.49
N GLU A 54 -3.03 1.85 19.98
CA GLU A 54 -4.31 2.21 19.36
C GLU A 54 -4.14 2.86 17.98
N GLU A 55 -3.14 3.74 17.84
CA GLU A 55 -2.78 4.35 16.55
C GLU A 55 -2.32 3.29 15.53
N ILE A 56 -1.45 2.35 15.94
CA ILE A 56 -1.00 1.24 15.10
C ILE A 56 -2.20 0.40 14.61
N LYS A 57 -3.14 0.05 15.49
CA LYS A 57 -4.34 -0.72 15.12
C LYS A 57 -5.23 0.01 14.10
N ARG A 58 -5.37 1.34 14.25
CA ARG A 58 -6.12 2.15 13.28
C ARG A 58 -5.44 2.14 11.90
N ILE A 59 -4.12 2.31 11.87
CA ILE A 59 -3.32 2.26 10.63
C ILE A 59 -3.46 0.89 9.96
N GLU A 60 -3.28 -0.18 10.73
CA GLU A 60 -3.39 -1.57 10.24
C GLU A 60 -4.76 -1.84 9.61
N THR A 61 -5.83 -1.38 10.25
CA THR A 61 -7.20 -1.50 9.73
C THR A 61 -7.39 -0.73 8.41
N GLY A 62 -6.89 0.51 8.32
CA GLY A 62 -6.97 1.31 7.10
C GLY A 62 -6.17 0.73 5.94
N LEU A 63 -4.99 0.17 6.22
CA LEU A 63 -4.17 -0.53 5.22
C LEU A 63 -4.88 -1.78 4.70
N MET A 64 -5.47 -2.59 5.58
CA MET A 64 -6.23 -3.78 5.15
C MET A 64 -7.40 -3.44 4.23
N GLN A 65 -8.15 -2.38 4.54
CA GLN A 65 -9.24 -1.91 3.69
C GLN A 65 -8.75 -1.41 2.33
N THR A 66 -7.64 -0.67 2.31
CA THR A 66 -7.05 -0.15 1.07
C THR A 66 -6.54 -1.29 0.20
N LEU A 67 -5.85 -2.27 0.79
CA LEU A 67 -5.35 -3.45 0.09
C LEU A 67 -6.49 -4.26 -0.53
N ARG A 68 -7.59 -4.44 0.22
CA ARG A 68 -8.79 -5.11 -0.31
C ARG A 68 -9.36 -4.38 -1.54
N LYS A 69 -9.54 -3.06 -1.45
CA LYS A 69 -10.05 -2.25 -2.57
C LYS A 69 -9.14 -2.31 -3.81
N LEU A 70 -7.81 -2.30 -3.59
CA LEU A 70 -6.86 -2.42 -4.70
C LEU A 70 -6.92 -3.81 -5.36
N ARG A 71 -7.03 -4.89 -4.58
CA ARG A 71 -7.20 -6.24 -5.12
C ARG A 71 -8.48 -6.36 -5.95
N GLU A 72 -9.59 -5.82 -5.45
CA GLU A 72 -10.87 -5.82 -6.18
C GLU A 72 -10.76 -5.05 -7.51
N LYS A 73 -10.08 -3.90 -7.52
CA LYS A 73 -9.83 -3.14 -8.77
C LYS A 73 -8.92 -3.87 -9.74
N ILE A 74 -7.84 -4.50 -9.26
CA ILE A 74 -6.92 -5.29 -10.10
C ILE A 74 -7.69 -6.43 -10.77
N GLN A 75 -8.48 -7.19 -10.00
CA GLN A 75 -9.28 -8.29 -10.55
C GLN A 75 -10.25 -7.81 -11.63
N LYS A 76 -10.91 -6.66 -11.41
CA LYS A 76 -11.81 -6.08 -12.40
C LYS A 76 -11.08 -5.71 -13.70
N LEU A 77 -9.93 -5.05 -13.59
CA LEU A 77 -9.11 -4.66 -14.76
C LEU A 77 -8.55 -5.87 -15.50
N GLU A 78 -8.17 -6.94 -14.79
CA GLU A 78 -7.72 -8.18 -15.40
C GLU A 78 -8.82 -8.85 -16.23
N ASN A 79 -10.06 -8.86 -15.71
CA ASN A 79 -11.21 -9.39 -16.44
C ASN A 79 -11.52 -8.54 -17.69
N GLU A 80 -11.62 -7.21 -17.53
CA GLU A 80 -11.89 -6.30 -18.65
C GLU A 80 -10.81 -6.42 -19.74
N LYS A 81 -9.53 -6.56 -19.36
CA LYS A 81 -8.44 -6.78 -20.31
C LYS A 81 -8.63 -8.09 -21.08
N ALA A 82 -9.02 -9.17 -20.42
CA ALA A 82 -9.23 -10.47 -21.06
C ALA A 82 -10.38 -10.42 -22.08
N GLU A 83 -11.48 -9.76 -21.72
CA GLU A 83 -12.64 -9.54 -22.60
C GLU A 83 -12.26 -8.72 -23.84
N LEU A 84 -11.58 -7.58 -23.65
CA LEU A 84 -11.14 -6.72 -24.76
C LEU A 84 -10.14 -7.43 -25.69
N MET A 85 -9.22 -8.22 -25.13
CA MET A 85 -8.29 -9.01 -25.95
C MET A 85 -9.01 -10.05 -26.80
N ALA A 86 -10.06 -10.69 -26.29
CA ALA A 86 -10.88 -11.61 -27.06
C ALA A 86 -11.65 -10.89 -28.18
N GLU A 87 -12.23 -9.72 -27.89
CA GLU A 87 -12.94 -8.91 -28.88
C GLU A 87 -12.02 -8.44 -30.02
N ILE A 88 -10.81 -7.97 -29.69
CA ILE A 88 -9.81 -7.55 -30.69
C ILE A 88 -9.47 -8.71 -31.63
N GLU A 89 -9.28 -9.91 -31.11
CA GLU A 89 -8.91 -11.08 -31.91
C GLU A 89 -10.04 -11.49 -32.86
N GLU A 90 -11.29 -11.46 -32.40
CA GLU A 90 -12.44 -11.76 -33.25
C GLU A 90 -12.65 -10.71 -34.35
N LEU A 91 -12.52 -9.42 -34.02
CA LEU A 91 -12.56 -8.34 -35.00
C LEU A 91 -11.45 -8.47 -36.04
N ARG A 92 -10.23 -8.81 -35.60
CA ARG A 92 -9.09 -9.04 -36.49
C ARG A 92 -9.36 -10.19 -37.46
N LYS A 93 -9.79 -11.36 -36.98
CA LYS A 93 -10.12 -12.51 -37.84
C LYS A 93 -11.24 -12.18 -38.82
N ALA A 94 -12.27 -11.46 -38.39
CA ALA A 94 -13.35 -11.03 -39.26
C ALA A 94 -12.85 -10.08 -40.36
N GLY A 95 -11.95 -9.14 -40.01
CA GLY A 95 -11.28 -8.26 -40.94
C GLY A 95 -10.43 -9.01 -41.97
N GLU A 96 -9.55 -9.91 -41.51
CA GLU A 96 -8.68 -10.73 -42.36
C GLU A 96 -9.51 -11.59 -43.34
N LYS A 97 -10.60 -12.21 -42.89
CA LYS A 97 -11.52 -12.98 -43.76
C LYS A 97 -12.15 -12.11 -44.84
N LYS A 98 -12.66 -10.92 -44.48
CA LYS A 98 -13.28 -9.99 -45.44
C LYS A 98 -12.26 -9.46 -46.45
N ALA A 99 -11.07 -9.08 -45.99
CA ALA A 99 -9.99 -8.64 -46.86
C ALA A 99 -9.61 -9.73 -47.88
N GLY A 100 -9.40 -10.97 -47.41
CA GLY A 100 -9.07 -12.09 -48.29
C GLY A 100 -10.18 -12.47 -49.28
N ALA A 101 -11.45 -12.29 -48.91
CA ALA A 101 -12.57 -12.48 -49.84
C ALA A 101 -12.58 -11.41 -50.94
N LEU A 102 -12.44 -10.14 -50.57
CA LEU A 102 -12.41 -9.02 -51.51
C LEU A 102 -11.19 -9.08 -52.44
N GLU A 103 -10.02 -9.47 -51.94
CA GLU A 103 -8.83 -9.68 -52.77
C GLU A 103 -9.07 -10.73 -53.86
N LYS A 104 -9.70 -11.85 -53.52
CA LYS A 104 -10.07 -12.89 -54.50
C LYS A 104 -11.03 -12.34 -55.54
N GLU A 105 -12.10 -11.66 -55.12
CA GLU A 105 -13.06 -11.04 -56.04
C GLU A 105 -12.38 -10.04 -56.99
N VAL A 106 -11.53 -9.15 -56.48
CA VAL A 106 -10.77 -8.19 -57.30
C VAL A 106 -9.85 -8.91 -58.29
N THR A 107 -9.19 -10.00 -57.90
CA THR A 107 -8.34 -10.77 -58.82
C THR A 107 -9.16 -11.44 -59.93
N THR A 108 -10.35 -11.95 -59.61
CA THR A 108 -11.26 -12.56 -60.59
C THR A 108 -11.78 -11.52 -61.57
N LEU A 109 -12.30 -10.39 -61.08
CA LEU A 109 -12.78 -9.30 -61.93
C LEU A 109 -11.68 -8.74 -62.83
N ARG A 110 -10.45 -8.58 -62.32
CA ARG A 110 -9.30 -8.16 -63.15
C ARG A 110 -9.01 -9.14 -64.28
N LYS A 111 -9.16 -10.46 -64.05
CA LYS A 111 -8.99 -11.48 -65.10
C LYS A 111 -10.12 -11.39 -66.13
N GLU A 112 -11.36 -11.26 -65.69
CA GLU A 112 -12.54 -11.14 -66.57
C GLU A 112 -12.45 -9.91 -67.46
N VAL A 113 -12.13 -8.74 -66.90
CA VAL A 113 -11.92 -7.49 -67.66
C VAL A 113 -10.83 -7.67 -68.72
N LYS A 114 -9.72 -8.35 -68.38
CA LYS A 114 -8.63 -8.61 -69.33
C LYS A 114 -9.08 -9.54 -70.47
N SER A 115 -9.90 -10.56 -70.18
CA SER A 115 -10.46 -11.45 -71.19
C SER A 115 -11.44 -10.73 -72.12
N LEU A 116 -12.35 -9.92 -71.57
CA LEU A 116 -13.30 -9.13 -72.36
C LEU A 116 -12.60 -8.13 -73.27
N LYS A 117 -11.54 -7.46 -72.78
CA LYS A 117 -10.74 -6.54 -73.59
C LYS A 117 -10.12 -7.21 -74.81
N LYS A 118 -9.56 -8.42 -74.65
CA LYS A 118 -8.99 -9.20 -75.76
C LYS A 118 -10.04 -9.58 -76.81
N LEU A 119 -11.25 -9.95 -76.38
CA LEU A 119 -12.33 -10.30 -77.31
C LEU A 119 -12.74 -9.10 -78.17
N LEU A 120 -12.84 -7.92 -77.58
CA LEU A 120 -13.14 -6.67 -78.29
C LEU A 120 -12.03 -6.25 -79.26
N GLU A 121 -10.76 -6.49 -78.92
CA GLU A 121 -9.62 -6.23 -79.82
C GLU A 121 -9.57 -7.22 -81.01
N SER A 122 -10.34 -8.32 -80.95
CA SER A 122 -10.40 -9.37 -81.97
C SER A 122 -11.70 -9.41 -82.79
N SER A 123 -12.65 -8.51 -82.53
CA SER A 123 -13.87 -8.29 -83.33
C SER A 123 -13.74 -7.03 -84.18
#